data_AF-A0A9Q0C6J7-F1
#
_entry.id   AF-A0A9Q0C6J7-F1
#
_cell.length_a   1.000
_cell.length_b   1.000
_cell.length_c   1.000
_cell.angle_alpha   90.00
_cell.angle_beta   90.00
_cell.angle_gamma   90.00
#
_symmetry.space_group_name_H-M   'P 1'
#
loop_
_entity.id
_entity.type
_entity.pdbx_description
1 polymer ?
#
loop_
_entity_poly.entity_id
_entity_poly.type
_entity_poly.pdbx_seq_one_letter_code
_entity_poly.pdbx_strand_id
1 'polypeptide(L)'
;MTLLLNNPQALKKAAAEIDAQVGSERLIQEYDMPNLLYLHCIFNEVLRLYPAGPLLVPHESRKNVTLGGYEIPQGTMLLVNAYHIHRDPSLWDEPTKFKPERFEGKAELAKRMIPFGMGRRRCPGEGLAIRQVGLVLGTFIQCFDWERIGEELVDLTEGSGLSVPKAVPLEALYRPRHAMMKVLSGLST
;
A
#
# COMPACT_ATOMS: atom_id res chain seq x y z
N MET A 1 -2.78 6.78 4.30
CA MET A 1 -2.90 8.22 4.63
C MET A 1 -1.57 8.94 4.76
N THR A 2 -0.61 8.48 5.59
CA THR A 2 0.69 9.13 5.81
C THR A 2 1.39 9.62 4.53
N LEU A 3 1.60 8.72 3.54
CA LEU A 3 2.24 9.10 2.27
C LEU A 3 1.40 10.09 1.47
N LEU A 4 0.08 10.00 1.50
CA LEU A 4 -0.83 10.90 0.78
C LEU A 4 -0.82 12.32 1.38
N LEU A 5 -0.69 12.45 2.70
CA LEU A 5 -0.55 13.75 3.36
C LEU A 5 0.76 14.46 3.00
N ASN A 6 1.82 13.69 2.74
CA ASN A 6 3.07 14.23 2.19
C ASN A 6 3.03 14.41 0.67
N ASN A 7 1.99 13.90 -0.02
CA ASN A 7 1.84 13.93 -1.48
C ASN A 7 0.42 14.36 -1.86
N PRO A 8 0.04 15.64 -1.61
CA PRO A 8 -1.34 16.10 -1.77
C PRO A 8 -1.88 16.01 -3.20
N GLN A 9 -1.00 16.01 -4.21
CA GLN A 9 -1.43 15.82 -5.60
C GLN A 9 -1.93 14.40 -5.87
N ALA A 10 -1.30 13.38 -5.28
CA ALA A 10 -1.78 12.01 -5.35
C ALA A 10 -3.12 11.86 -4.60
N LEU A 11 -3.27 12.51 -3.44
CA LEU A 11 -4.53 12.52 -2.71
C LEU A 11 -5.66 13.14 -3.55
N LYS A 12 -5.41 14.30 -4.18
CA LYS A 12 -6.39 14.98 -5.04
C LYS A 12 -6.76 14.14 -6.27
N LYS A 13 -5.77 13.51 -6.91
CA LYS A 13 -6.01 12.64 -8.08
C LYS A 13 -6.85 11.41 -7.71
N ALA A 14 -6.61 10.81 -6.54
CA ALA A 14 -7.45 9.72 -6.04
C ALA A 14 -8.88 10.16 -5.70
N ALA A 15 -9.04 11.33 -5.06
CA ALA A 15 -10.37 11.89 -4.77
C ALA A 15 -11.15 12.15 -6.06
N ALA A 16 -10.51 12.76 -7.08
CA ALA A 16 -11.13 13.01 -8.38
C ALA A 16 -11.53 11.72 -9.11
N GLU A 17 -10.71 10.66 -9.04
CA GLU A 17 -11.07 9.34 -9.58
C GLU A 17 -12.31 8.77 -8.88
N ILE A 18 -12.35 8.81 -7.54
CA ILE A 18 -13.48 8.32 -6.77
C ILE A 18 -14.76 9.11 -7.08
N ASP A 19 -14.67 10.44 -7.13
CA ASP A 19 -15.80 11.29 -7.47
C ASP A 19 -16.34 10.99 -8.88
N ALA A 20 -15.46 10.72 -9.84
CA ALA A 20 -15.85 10.41 -11.21
C ALA A 20 -16.47 9.00 -11.38
N GLN A 21 -15.98 8.00 -10.65
CA GLN A 21 -16.40 6.60 -10.82
C GLN A 21 -17.56 6.20 -9.88
N VAL A 22 -17.60 6.77 -8.68
CA VAL A 22 -18.56 6.41 -7.62
C VAL A 22 -19.57 7.54 -7.36
N GLY A 23 -19.12 8.79 -7.41
CA GLY A 23 -19.92 9.96 -7.04
C GLY A 23 -20.08 10.13 -5.54
N SER A 24 -21.08 10.93 -5.14
CA SER A 24 -21.29 11.38 -3.76
C SER A 24 -22.63 10.95 -3.13
N GLU A 25 -23.45 10.19 -3.85
CA GLU A 25 -24.78 9.76 -3.35
C GLU A 25 -24.72 8.49 -2.48
N ARG A 26 -23.58 7.79 -2.46
CA ARG A 26 -23.35 6.58 -1.65
C ARG A 26 -21.89 6.42 -1.30
N LEU A 27 -21.61 5.58 -0.30
CA LEU A 27 -20.25 5.11 -0.04
C LEU A 27 -19.76 4.19 -1.17
N ILE A 28 -18.45 4.24 -1.41
CA ILE A 28 -17.72 3.23 -2.16
C ILE A 28 -18.06 1.82 -1.66
N GLN A 29 -18.18 0.87 -2.59
CA GLN A 29 -18.45 -0.53 -2.35
C GLN A 29 -17.35 -1.40 -2.97
N GLU A 30 -17.28 -2.67 -2.56
CA GLU A 30 -16.24 -3.59 -3.08
C GLU A 30 -16.28 -3.72 -4.61
N TYR A 31 -17.47 -3.70 -5.22
CA TYR A 31 -17.62 -3.84 -6.67
C TYR A 31 -17.13 -2.62 -7.47
N ASP A 32 -16.91 -1.47 -6.82
CA ASP A 32 -16.34 -0.28 -7.48
C ASP A 32 -14.82 -0.39 -7.63
N MET A 33 -14.16 -1.17 -6.76
CA MET A 33 -12.71 -1.24 -6.66
C MET A 33 -12.00 -1.52 -8.00
N PRO A 34 -12.48 -2.41 -8.89
CA PRO A 34 -11.83 -2.64 -10.18
C PRO A 34 -11.72 -1.39 -11.07
N ASN A 35 -12.58 -0.39 -10.89
CA ASN A 35 -12.60 0.83 -11.69
C ASN A 35 -11.73 1.96 -11.10
N LEU A 36 -11.23 1.80 -9.87
CA LEU A 36 -10.41 2.80 -9.17
C LEU A 36 -8.92 2.53 -9.38
N LEU A 37 -8.48 2.69 -10.63
CA LEU A 37 -7.15 2.29 -11.09
C LEU A 37 -6.01 3.06 -10.40
N TYR A 38 -6.18 4.35 -10.16
CA TYR A 38 -5.20 5.17 -9.48
C TYR A 38 -5.15 4.86 -7.98
N LEU A 39 -6.29 4.55 -7.35
CA LEU A 39 -6.30 4.02 -5.98
C LEU A 39 -5.50 2.71 -5.87
N HIS A 40 -5.59 1.81 -6.86
CA HIS A 40 -4.73 0.62 -6.94
C HIS A 40 -3.26 0.97 -7.10
N CYS A 41 -2.94 1.99 -7.90
CA CYS A 41 -1.57 2.46 -8.08
C CYS A 41 -0.97 2.95 -6.75
N ILE A 42 -1.73 3.73 -5.98
CA ILE A 42 -1.36 4.18 -4.64
C ILE A 42 -1.11 2.98 -3.72
N PHE A 43 -2.04 2.02 -3.69
CA PHE A 43 -1.93 0.84 -2.85
C PHE A 43 -0.68 0.01 -3.16
N ASN A 44 -0.41 -0.25 -4.44
CA ASN A 44 0.79 -0.98 -4.86
C ASN A 44 2.08 -0.24 -4.50
N GLU A 45 2.13 1.08 -4.67
CA GLU A 45 3.31 1.86 -4.29
C GLU A 45 3.51 1.93 -2.77
N VAL A 46 2.43 1.98 -1.98
CA VAL A 46 2.50 1.82 -0.52
C VAL A 46 3.07 0.46 -0.17
N LEU A 47 2.59 -0.63 -0.76
CA LEU A 47 3.10 -1.98 -0.46
C LEU A 47 4.55 -2.20 -0.89
N ARG A 48 4.99 -1.55 -1.97
CA ARG A 48 6.38 -1.59 -2.42
C ARG A 48 7.30 -0.90 -1.43
N LEU A 49 6.93 0.30 -0.98
CA LEU A 49 7.74 1.05 -0.01
C LEU A 49 7.60 0.48 1.40
N TYR A 50 6.41 0.14 1.86
CA TYR A 50 6.16 -0.29 3.23
C TYR A 50 5.44 -1.63 3.23
N PRO A 51 6.12 -2.72 2.81
CA PRO A 51 5.53 -4.05 2.85
C PRO A 51 5.25 -4.45 4.30
N ALA A 52 4.10 -5.10 4.53
CA ALA A 52 3.71 -5.52 5.89
C ALA A 52 4.74 -6.48 6.54
N GLY A 53 5.44 -7.28 5.73
CA GLY A 53 6.58 -8.09 6.14
C GLY A 53 7.83 -7.70 5.34
N PRO A 54 8.75 -6.88 5.89
CA PRO A 54 9.94 -6.41 5.17
C PRO A 54 10.96 -7.53 4.95
N LEU A 55 11.12 -8.40 5.93
CA LEU A 55 11.71 -9.73 5.82
C LEU A 55 10.56 -10.74 5.79
N LEU A 56 10.40 -11.46 4.68
CA LEU A 56 9.33 -12.46 4.58
C LEU A 56 9.54 -13.59 5.58
N VAL A 57 8.46 -14.34 5.87
CA VAL A 57 8.47 -15.48 6.79
C VAL A 57 9.66 -16.40 6.47
N PRO A 58 10.48 -16.80 7.46
CA PRO A 58 11.63 -17.65 7.22
C PRO A 58 11.25 -18.95 6.52
N HIS A 59 12.02 -19.32 5.51
CA HIS A 59 11.93 -20.61 4.84
C HIS A 59 13.10 -21.50 5.27
N GLU A 60 12.96 -22.81 5.06
CA GLU A 60 14.04 -23.76 5.30
C GLU A 60 14.28 -24.62 4.04
N SER A 61 15.55 -24.81 3.69
CA SER A 61 15.91 -25.64 2.55
C SER A 61 15.64 -27.12 2.83
N ARG A 62 14.81 -27.76 2.00
CA ARG A 62 14.44 -29.18 2.17
C ARG A 62 15.49 -30.18 1.68
N LYS A 63 16.45 -29.72 0.87
CA LYS A 63 17.53 -30.51 0.29
C LYS A 63 18.68 -29.58 -0.08
N ASN A 64 19.87 -30.12 -0.30
CA ASN A 64 20.97 -29.33 -0.84
C ASN A 64 20.55 -28.69 -2.18
N VAL A 65 20.78 -27.39 -2.33
CA VAL A 65 20.41 -26.61 -3.52
C VAL A 65 21.49 -25.58 -3.85
N THR A 66 21.74 -25.35 -5.13
CA THR A 66 22.60 -24.26 -5.59
C THR A 66 21.73 -23.07 -6.00
N LEU A 67 21.97 -21.89 -5.42
CA LEU A 67 21.24 -20.65 -5.72
C LEU A 67 22.23 -19.50 -5.90
N GLY A 68 22.15 -18.80 -7.03
CA GLY A 68 23.05 -17.66 -7.31
C GLY A 68 24.53 -18.03 -7.31
N GLY A 69 24.87 -19.29 -7.61
CA GLY A 69 26.24 -19.82 -7.53
C GLY A 69 26.69 -20.31 -6.15
N TYR A 70 25.85 -20.19 -5.12
CA TYR A 70 26.14 -20.66 -3.76
C TYR A 70 25.49 -21.99 -3.47
N GLU A 71 26.22 -22.89 -2.80
CA GLU A 71 25.64 -24.12 -2.26
C GLU A 71 24.95 -23.84 -0.92
N ILE A 72 23.68 -24.22 -0.84
CA ILE A 72 22.83 -24.07 0.33
C ILE A 72 22.50 -25.49 0.83
N PRO A 73 23.10 -25.93 1.96
CA PRO A 73 22.80 -27.21 2.55
C PRO A 73 21.33 -27.34 2.96
N GLN A 74 20.83 -28.59 3.00
CA GLN A 74 19.57 -28.92 3.63
C GLN A 74 19.53 -28.41 5.08
N GLY A 75 18.35 -27.95 5.53
CA GLY A 75 18.16 -27.40 6.87
C GLY A 75 18.57 -25.93 7.01
N THR A 76 19.10 -25.30 5.96
CA THR A 76 19.47 -23.88 6.02
C THR A 76 18.23 -22.99 6.05
N MET A 77 18.18 -22.08 7.03
CA MET A 77 17.17 -21.03 7.09
C MET A 77 17.45 -19.94 6.06
N LEU A 78 16.41 -19.54 5.32
CA LEU A 78 16.46 -18.57 4.25
C LEU A 78 15.50 -17.41 4.57
N LEU A 79 16.02 -16.19 4.50
CA LEU A 79 15.28 -14.95 4.70
C LEU A 79 15.22 -14.20 3.37
N VAL A 80 14.01 -13.88 2.91
CA VAL A 80 13.82 -13.07 1.69
C VAL A 80 13.56 -11.64 2.08
N ASN A 81 14.50 -10.75 1.71
CA ASN A 81 14.42 -9.32 2.00
C ASN A 81 13.58 -8.59 0.94
N ALA A 82 12.25 -8.67 1.07
CA ALA A 82 11.31 -7.99 0.21
C ALA A 82 11.53 -6.47 0.23
N TYR A 83 11.82 -5.89 1.40
CA TYR A 83 12.08 -4.45 1.55
C TYR A 83 13.22 -3.96 0.65
N HIS A 84 14.33 -4.71 0.60
CA HIS A 84 15.47 -4.40 -0.25
C HIS A 84 15.16 -4.62 -1.74
N ILE A 85 14.55 -5.76 -2.10
CA ILE A 85 14.15 -6.06 -3.49
C ILE A 85 13.24 -4.96 -4.04
N HIS A 86 12.31 -4.46 -3.22
CA HIS A 86 11.36 -3.43 -3.62
C HIS A 86 12.00 -2.04 -3.75
N ARG A 87 13.23 -1.85 -3.28
CA ARG A 87 14.02 -0.62 -3.38
C ARG A 87 15.29 -0.77 -4.22
N ASP A 88 15.47 -1.90 -4.88
CA ASP A 88 16.64 -2.15 -5.71
C ASP A 88 16.63 -1.18 -6.91
N PRO A 89 17.63 -0.28 -7.04
CA PRO A 89 17.69 0.68 -8.14
C PRO A 89 17.86 0.02 -9.52
N SER A 90 18.29 -1.24 -9.59
CA SER A 90 18.34 -2.00 -10.85
C SER A 90 16.95 -2.45 -11.32
N LEU A 91 15.98 -2.53 -10.40
CA LEU A 91 14.60 -2.94 -10.67
C LEU A 91 13.63 -1.75 -10.71
N TRP A 92 13.93 -0.70 -9.94
CA TRP A 92 13.04 0.42 -9.66
C TRP A 92 13.73 1.77 -9.85
N ASP A 93 13.27 2.55 -10.83
CA ASP A 93 13.67 3.95 -11.00
C ASP A 93 13.23 4.81 -9.81
N GLU A 94 14.08 5.71 -9.30
CA GLU A 94 13.79 6.52 -8.10
C GLU A 94 13.21 5.68 -6.93
N PRO A 95 13.92 4.63 -6.47
CA PRO A 95 13.32 3.53 -5.70
C PRO A 95 12.75 3.95 -4.33
N THR A 96 13.21 5.06 -3.77
CA THR A 96 12.76 5.54 -2.46
C THR A 96 11.63 6.57 -2.55
N LYS A 97 11.33 7.09 -3.75
CA LYS A 97 10.23 8.05 -3.92
C LYS A 97 8.89 7.35 -3.99
N PHE A 98 7.88 7.94 -3.34
CA PHE A 98 6.49 7.55 -3.50
C PHE A 98 5.96 8.09 -4.83
N LYS A 99 5.78 7.20 -5.80
CA LYS A 99 5.35 7.53 -7.18
C LYS A 99 4.28 6.53 -7.67
N PRO A 100 3.00 6.71 -7.27
CA PRO A 100 1.90 5.83 -7.71
C PRO A 100 1.84 5.63 -9.23
N GLU A 101 2.15 6.69 -9.99
CA GLU A 101 2.14 6.72 -11.46
C GLU A 101 3.02 5.62 -12.07
N ARG A 102 3.95 5.06 -11.31
CA ARG A 102 4.74 3.90 -11.71
C ARG A 102 3.87 2.71 -12.11
N PHE A 103 2.71 2.53 -11.49
CA PHE A 103 1.81 1.42 -11.78
C PHE A 103 0.71 1.75 -12.81
N GLU A 104 0.60 3.00 -13.25
CA GLU A 104 -0.40 3.39 -14.26
C GLU A 104 -0.10 2.72 -15.61
N GLY A 105 -1.06 1.93 -16.09
CA GLY A 105 -0.94 1.20 -17.35
C GLY A 105 0.17 0.12 -17.36
N LYS A 106 0.73 -0.23 -16.19
CA LYS A 106 1.89 -1.12 -16.06
C LYS A 106 1.65 -2.26 -15.07
N ALA A 107 0.64 -3.07 -15.34
CA ALA A 107 0.32 -4.27 -14.54
C ALA A 107 1.52 -5.23 -14.37
N GLU A 108 2.42 -5.28 -15.36
CA GLU A 108 3.64 -6.11 -15.30
C GLU A 108 4.63 -5.67 -14.21
N LEU A 109 4.65 -4.40 -13.82
CA LEU A 109 5.52 -3.93 -12.73
C LEU A 109 5.09 -4.47 -11.37
N ALA A 110 3.80 -4.72 -11.17
CA ALA A 110 3.30 -5.37 -9.97
C ALA A 110 3.84 -6.80 -9.80
N LYS A 111 4.28 -7.45 -10.88
CA LYS A 111 4.91 -8.78 -10.81
C LYS A 111 6.35 -8.75 -10.30
N ARG A 112 7.00 -7.57 -10.28
CA ARG A 112 8.36 -7.38 -9.75
C ARG A 112 8.39 -7.23 -8.22
N MET A 113 7.24 -7.00 -7.60
CA MET A 113 7.11 -6.90 -6.15
C MET A 113 6.55 -8.20 -5.56
N ILE A 114 6.89 -8.45 -4.30
CA ILE A 114 6.49 -9.62 -3.51
C ILE A 114 5.98 -9.23 -2.11
N PRO A 115 5.06 -8.25 -1.98
CA PRO A 115 4.61 -7.77 -0.67
C PRO A 115 3.84 -8.82 0.14
N PHE A 116 3.34 -9.86 -0.53
CA PHE A 116 2.64 -11.00 0.06
C PHE A 116 3.44 -12.31 -0.07
N GLY A 117 4.73 -12.22 -0.40
CA GLY A 117 5.56 -13.36 -0.75
C GLY A 117 5.18 -14.02 -2.07
N MET A 118 5.69 -15.23 -2.30
CA MET A 118 5.47 -15.98 -3.55
C MET A 118 5.49 -17.50 -3.30
N GLY A 119 5.01 -18.25 -4.31
CA GLY A 119 5.04 -19.72 -4.30
C GLY A 119 4.12 -20.34 -3.23
N ARG A 120 4.49 -21.52 -2.74
CA ARG A 120 3.68 -22.35 -1.83
C ARG A 120 3.31 -21.70 -0.49
N ARG A 121 4.02 -20.64 -0.09
CA ARG A 121 3.82 -19.93 1.18
C ARG A 121 3.40 -18.47 0.96
N ARG A 122 2.95 -18.13 -0.25
CA ARG A 122 2.31 -16.83 -0.53
C ARG A 122 1.15 -16.61 0.43
N CYS A 123 0.99 -15.38 0.91
CA CYS A 123 -0.01 -15.03 1.91
C CYS A 123 -1.42 -15.44 1.43
N PRO A 124 -2.13 -16.31 2.16
CA PRO A 124 -3.49 -16.69 1.79
C PRO A 124 -4.49 -15.52 1.95
N GLY A 125 -4.12 -14.50 2.73
CA GLY A 125 -4.94 -13.31 2.98
C GLY A 125 -4.78 -12.18 1.96
N GLU A 126 -3.93 -12.32 0.94
CA GLU A 126 -3.67 -11.26 -0.06
C GLU A 126 -4.96 -10.71 -0.68
N GLY A 127 -5.86 -11.59 -1.14
CA GLY A 127 -7.11 -11.18 -1.76
C GLY A 127 -8.04 -10.42 -0.81
N LEU A 128 -8.04 -10.75 0.48
CA LEU A 128 -8.83 -10.04 1.49
C LEU A 128 -8.19 -8.68 1.82
N ALA A 129 -6.88 -8.65 2.01
CA ALA A 129 -6.13 -7.44 2.35
C ALA A 129 -6.29 -6.36 1.26
N ILE A 130 -6.13 -6.73 -0.01
CA ILE A 130 -6.27 -5.80 -1.14
C ILE A 130 -7.66 -5.17 -1.15
N ARG A 131 -8.71 -5.98 -0.98
CA ARG A 131 -10.10 -5.50 -0.97
C ARG A 131 -10.37 -4.58 0.21
N GLN A 132 -10.04 -5.03 1.41
CA GLN A 132 -10.44 -4.33 2.63
C GLN A 132 -9.63 -3.05 2.86
N VAL A 133 -8.31 -3.09 2.62
CA VAL A 133 -7.47 -1.89 2.75
C VAL A 133 -7.80 -0.88 1.64
N GLY A 134 -8.04 -1.36 0.41
CA GLY A 134 -8.48 -0.51 -0.70
C GLY A 134 -9.81 0.18 -0.38
N LEU A 135 -10.79 -0.56 0.12
CA LEU A 135 -12.09 -0.01 0.50
C LEU A 135 -11.99 1.01 1.65
N VAL A 136 -11.25 0.71 2.71
CA VAL A 136 -11.05 1.63 3.85
C VAL A 136 -10.36 2.92 3.38
N LEU A 137 -9.29 2.80 2.58
CA LEU A 137 -8.57 3.96 2.06
C LEU A 137 -9.45 4.78 1.13
N GLY A 138 -10.17 4.14 0.21
CA GLY A 138 -11.12 4.78 -0.69
C GLY A 138 -12.20 5.54 0.08
N THR A 139 -12.80 4.92 1.11
CA THR A 139 -13.81 5.57 1.98
C THR A 139 -13.24 6.79 2.69
N PHE A 140 -12.01 6.70 3.23
CA PHE A 140 -11.37 7.85 3.89
C PHE A 140 -11.18 9.03 2.94
N ILE A 141 -10.73 8.77 1.71
CA ILE A 141 -10.53 9.80 0.68
C ILE A 141 -11.89 10.33 0.19
N GLN A 142 -12.88 9.46 0.02
CA GLN A 142 -14.22 9.84 -0.42
C GLN A 142 -14.87 10.78 0.59
N CYS A 143 -14.80 10.44 1.88
CA CYS A 143 -15.61 11.06 2.92
C CYS A 143 -15.00 12.31 3.56
N PHE A 144 -13.67 12.44 3.56
CA PHE A 144 -13.00 13.47 4.36
C PHE A 144 -11.91 14.21 3.58
N ASP A 145 -11.83 15.51 3.82
CA ASP A 145 -10.68 16.33 3.49
C ASP A 145 -9.65 16.12 4.60
N TRP A 146 -8.42 15.78 4.21
CA TRP A 146 -7.33 15.44 5.13
C TRP A 146 -6.22 16.48 5.07
N GLU A 147 -5.75 16.92 6.23
CA GLU A 147 -4.70 17.93 6.38
C GLU A 147 -3.65 17.45 7.40
N ARG A 148 -2.41 17.90 7.20
CA ARG A 148 -1.32 17.70 8.18
C ARG A 148 -1.54 18.63 9.39
N ILE A 149 -0.96 18.25 10.53
CA ILE A 149 -0.85 19.18 11.67
C ILE A 149 0.31 20.13 11.37
N GLY A 150 -0.02 21.32 10.86
CA GLY A 150 0.97 22.33 10.46
C GLY A 150 1.58 22.10 9.07
N GLU A 151 2.68 22.79 8.80
CA GLU A 151 3.33 22.81 7.48
C GLU A 151 4.35 21.69 7.27
N GLU A 152 4.84 21.09 8.35
CA GLU A 152 5.87 20.06 8.34
C GLU A 152 5.38 18.76 7.70
N LEU A 153 6.28 18.03 7.03
CA LEU A 153 5.96 16.72 6.49
C LEU A 153 5.72 15.73 7.63
N VAL A 154 4.77 14.82 7.43
CA VAL A 154 4.57 13.71 8.35
C VAL A 154 5.84 12.86 8.39
N ASP A 155 6.33 12.59 9.60
CA ASP A 155 7.47 11.70 9.82
C ASP A 155 7.20 10.32 9.19
N LEU A 156 8.16 9.80 8.43
CA LEU A 156 8.09 8.48 7.78
C LEU A 156 9.03 7.45 8.42
N THR A 157 9.63 7.79 9.56
CA THR A 157 10.54 6.92 10.30
C THR A 157 9.81 5.62 10.68
N GLU A 158 10.46 4.51 10.39
CA GLU A 158 9.95 3.16 10.65
C GLU A 158 10.28 2.77 12.10
N GLY A 159 9.30 2.19 12.79
CA GLY A 159 9.48 1.63 14.11
C GLY A 159 10.07 0.22 14.05
N SER A 160 10.48 -0.31 15.21
CA SER A 160 10.99 -1.68 15.31
C SER A 160 9.88 -2.73 15.33
N GLY A 161 10.09 -3.88 14.69
CA GLY A 161 9.18 -5.02 14.77
C GLY A 161 9.36 -6.02 13.63
N LEU A 162 8.47 -7.03 13.60
CA LEU A 162 8.37 -7.97 12.46
C LEU A 162 7.69 -7.36 11.24
N SER A 163 6.93 -6.27 11.44
CA SER A 163 6.33 -5.46 10.40
C SER A 163 7.04 -4.12 10.27
N VAL A 164 6.50 -3.21 9.45
CA VAL A 164 7.00 -1.84 9.28
C VAL A 164 6.02 -0.83 9.92
N PRO A 165 5.89 -0.79 11.27
CA PRO A 165 5.06 0.22 11.91
C PRO A 165 5.71 1.60 11.75
N LYS A 166 4.93 2.65 11.99
CA LYS A 166 5.49 4.00 12.13
C LYS A 166 6.15 4.15 13.51
N ALA A 167 7.31 4.79 13.56
CA ALA A 167 7.97 5.14 14.83
C ALA A 167 7.15 6.16 15.64
N VAL A 168 6.59 7.15 14.93
CA VAL A 168 5.65 8.14 15.48
C VAL A 168 4.27 7.93 14.84
N PRO A 169 3.19 7.72 15.62
CA PRO A 169 1.84 7.61 15.09
C PRO A 169 1.46 8.76 14.15
N LEU A 170 0.59 8.51 13.18
CA LEU A 170 0.06 9.58 12.35
C LEU A 170 -0.95 10.40 13.15
N GLU A 171 -0.70 11.70 13.28
CA GLU A 171 -1.71 12.69 13.68
C GLU A 171 -2.09 13.52 12.46
N ALA A 172 -3.38 13.73 12.24
CA ALA A 172 -3.91 14.46 11.09
C ALA A 172 -5.23 15.14 11.44
N LEU A 173 -5.50 16.25 10.78
CA LEU A 173 -6.81 16.89 10.81
C LEU A 173 -7.67 16.29 9.69
N TYR A 174 -8.94 16.10 9.98
CA TYR A 174 -9.91 15.68 8.97
C TYR A 174 -11.19 16.48 9.12
N ARG A 175 -11.85 16.76 7.99
CA ARG A 175 -13.18 17.38 7.95
C ARG A 175 -14.06 16.61 6.98
N PRO A 176 -15.34 16.34 7.30
CA PRO A 176 -16.27 15.77 6.34
C PRO A 176 -16.30 16.60 5.04
N ARG A 177 -16.16 15.94 3.89
CA ARG A 177 -16.32 16.59 2.59
C ARG A 177 -17.77 17.03 2.46
N HIS A 178 -17.99 18.27 2.00
CA HIS A 178 -19.34 18.82 1.86
C HIS A 178 -20.25 17.92 1.01
N ALA A 179 -19.73 17.38 -0.09
CA ALA A 179 -20.45 16.48 -0.99
C ALA A 179 -20.92 15.18 -0.29
N MET A 180 -20.25 14.73 0.76
CA MET A 180 -20.56 13.50 1.48
C MET A 180 -21.41 13.70 2.73
N MET A 181 -21.73 14.94 3.11
CA MET A 181 -22.46 15.25 4.35
C MET A 181 -23.80 14.53 4.44
N LYS A 182 -24.55 14.47 3.33
CA LYS A 182 -25.84 13.76 3.26
C LYS A 182 -25.67 12.27 3.60
N VAL A 183 -24.72 11.60 2.95
CA VAL A 183 -24.43 10.17 3.18
C VAL A 183 -23.99 9.93 4.62
N LEU A 184 -23.05 10.75 5.13
CA LEU A 184 -22.50 10.59 6.48
C LEU A 184 -23.55 10.83 7.58
N SER A 185 -24.44 11.81 7.40
CA SER A 185 -25.53 12.07 8.33
C SER A 185 -26.52 10.90 8.43
N GLY A 186 -26.72 10.14 7.34
CA GLY A 186 -27.60 8.98 7.30
C GLY A 186 -27.03 7.71 7.95
N LEU A 187 -25.75 7.72 8.35
CA LEU A 187 -25.10 6.58 9.04
C LEU A 187 -25.18 6.68 10.56
N SER A 188 -25.65 7.82 11.10
CA SER A 188 -25.69 8.09 12.55
C SER A 188 -26.97 7.59 13.23
N THR A 189 -27.67 6.62 12.63
CA THR A 189 -28.89 5.96 13.12
C THR A 189 -28.67 4.45 13.20
#